data_AF-U1PJS3-F1
#
_entry.id   AF-U1PJS3-F1
#
_cell.length_a   1.000
_cell.length_b   1.000
_cell.length_c   1.000
_cell.angle_alpha   90.00
_cell.angle_beta   90.00
_cell.angle_gamma   90.00
#
_symmetry.space_group_name_H-M   'P 1'
#
loop_
_entity.id
_entity.type
_entity.pdbx_description
1 polymer ?
#
loop_
_entity_poly.entity_id
_entity_poly.type
_entity_poly.pdbx_seq_one_letter_code
_entity_poly.pdbx_strand_id
1 'polypeptide(L)'
;MSSPAQSNFSSSPVTPRDRVWSGVVTKTETEFTVADIKSRLRRDGYEGEPSDETIKRVLRSMDELNLIQHTDGSPYYSKQTDFENL
;
A
#
# COMPACT_ATOMS: atom_id res chain seq x y z
N MET A 1 14.35 -40.76 12.41
CA MET A 1 14.75 -39.41 11.99
C MET A 1 13.48 -38.60 11.84
N SER A 2 13.24 -37.63 12.72
CA SER A 2 12.04 -36.79 12.68
C SER A 2 12.33 -35.57 11.83
N SER A 3 11.69 -35.45 10.67
CA SER A 3 11.71 -34.22 9.90
C SER A 3 10.81 -33.19 10.60
N PRO A 4 11.27 -31.96 10.88
CA PRO A 4 10.37 -30.88 11.26
C PRO A 4 9.58 -30.48 10.01
N ALA A 5 8.29 -30.83 9.97
CA ALA A 5 7.38 -30.27 8.99
C ALA A 5 7.31 -28.75 9.22
N GLN A 6 7.55 -28.04 8.14
CA GLN A 6 7.82 -26.63 8.07
C GLN A 6 6.70 -25.79 8.68
N SER A 7 7.12 -24.77 9.42
CA SER A 7 6.46 -23.49 9.66
C SER A 7 5.08 -23.31 9.00
N ASN A 8 4.04 -23.28 9.83
CA ASN A 8 2.80 -22.59 9.53
C ASN A 8 3.10 -21.07 9.43
N PHE A 9 3.72 -20.63 8.34
CA PHE A 9 3.55 -19.25 7.92
C PHE A 9 2.10 -19.13 7.50
N SER A 10 1.30 -18.53 8.37
CA SER A 10 -0.06 -18.12 8.09
C SER A 10 -0.01 -17.16 6.90
N SER A 11 -0.12 -17.69 5.68
CA SER A 11 -0.27 -16.93 4.45
C SER A 11 -1.68 -16.33 4.46
N SER A 12 -1.90 -15.35 5.33
CA SER A 12 -3.12 -14.54 5.26
C SER A 12 -3.24 -14.04 3.83
N PRO A 13 -4.38 -14.28 3.15
CA PRO A 13 -4.55 -13.83 1.78
C PRO A 13 -4.30 -12.33 1.73
N VAL A 14 -3.38 -11.89 0.87
CA VAL A 14 -3.00 -10.48 0.74
C VAL A 14 -4.25 -9.68 0.38
N THR A 15 -4.73 -8.86 1.32
CA THR A 15 -5.97 -8.12 1.15
C THR A 15 -5.76 -6.91 0.24
N PRO A 16 -6.81 -6.35 -0.38
CA PRO A 16 -6.72 -5.09 -1.12
C PRO A 16 -6.06 -3.95 -0.31
N ARG A 17 -6.27 -3.92 1.01
CA ARG A 17 -5.64 -2.96 1.92
C ARG A 17 -4.12 -3.14 1.97
N ASP A 18 -3.66 -4.37 2.16
CA ASP A 18 -2.23 -4.69 2.25
C ASP A 18 -1.49 -4.34 0.95
N ARG A 19 -2.15 -4.53 -0.19
CA ARG A 19 -1.62 -4.16 -1.51
C ARG A 19 -1.44 -2.66 -1.65
N VAL A 20 -2.46 -1.87 -1.30
CA VAL A 20 -2.37 -0.40 -1.36
C VAL A 20 -1.28 0.10 -0.41
N TRP A 21 -1.22 -0.45 0.81
CA TRP A 21 -0.18 -0.10 1.77
C TRP A 21 1.22 -0.37 1.22
N SER A 22 1.46 -1.59 0.71
CA SER A 22 2.73 -1.96 0.07
C SER A 22 3.08 -1.05 -1.10
N GLY A 23 2.10 -0.74 -1.96
CA GLY A 23 2.27 0.14 -3.11
C GLY A 23 2.70 1.57 -2.75
N VAL A 24 2.22 2.09 -1.61
CA VAL A 24 2.64 3.38 -1.05
C VAL A 24 4.03 3.26 -0.43
N VAL A 25 4.23 2.33 0.52
CA VAL A 25 5.50 2.17 1.26
C VAL A 25 6.69 2.03 0.31
N THR A 26 6.57 1.18 -0.70
CA THR A 26 7.67 0.86 -1.64
C THR A 26 7.82 1.88 -2.78
N LYS A 27 7.06 2.99 -2.81
CA LYS A 27 7.17 4.02 -3.87
C LYS A 27 8.36 4.92 -3.61
N THR A 28 9.25 5.07 -4.58
CA THR A 28 10.40 5.97 -4.46
C THR A 28 10.01 7.44 -4.62
N GLU A 29 8.89 7.71 -5.29
CA GLU A 29 8.37 9.06 -5.47
C GLU A 29 7.77 9.60 -4.16
N THR A 30 8.18 10.81 -3.80
CA THR A 30 7.71 11.53 -2.60
C THR A 30 6.27 12.01 -2.74
N GLU A 31 5.79 12.22 -3.96
CA GLU A 31 4.42 12.63 -4.27
C GLU A 31 3.76 11.63 -5.22
N PHE A 32 2.47 11.37 -5.03
CA PHE A 32 1.71 10.40 -5.84
C PHE A 32 0.21 10.65 -5.84
N THR A 33 -0.48 10.08 -6.81
CA THR A 33 -1.93 10.11 -6.96
C THR A 33 -2.54 8.72 -6.77
N VAL A 34 -3.88 8.66 -6.63
CA VAL A 34 -4.64 7.40 -6.66
C VAL A 34 -4.38 6.61 -7.95
N ALA A 35 -4.26 7.31 -9.09
CA ALA A 35 -4.01 6.69 -10.38
C ALA A 35 -2.64 6.01 -10.43
N ASP A 36 -1.62 6.61 -9.80
CA ASP A 36 -0.28 6.02 -9.75
C ASP A 36 -0.25 4.73 -8.93
N ILE A 37 -0.95 4.72 -7.79
CA ILE A 37 -1.09 3.51 -6.97
C ILE A 37 -1.80 2.42 -7.78
N LYS A 38 -2.88 2.76 -8.47
CA LYS A 38 -3.64 1.80 -9.28
C LYS A 38 -2.83 1.23 -10.44
N SER A 39 -2.10 2.10 -11.14
CA SER A 39 -1.19 1.73 -12.23
C SER A 39 -0.08 0.80 -11.74
N ARG A 40 0.46 1.07 -10.54
CA ARG A 40 1.46 0.20 -9.93
C ARG A 40 0.89 -1.17 -9.55
N LEU A 41 -0.26 -1.21 -8.91
CA LEU A 41 -0.92 -2.46 -8.52
C LEU A 41 -1.21 -3.36 -9.73
N ARG A 42 -1.53 -2.77 -10.88
CA ARG A 42 -1.62 -3.48 -12.17
C ARG A 42 -0.30 -4.10 -12.58
N ARG A 43 0.76 -3.30 -12.58
CA ARG A 43 2.10 -3.74 -13.00
C ARG A 43 2.62 -4.87 -12.12
N ASP A 44 2.29 -4.85 -10.83
CA ASP A 44 2.72 -5.85 -9.86
C ASP A 44 1.89 -7.16 -9.95
N GLY A 45 0.93 -7.25 -10.88
CA GLY A 45 0.25 -8.50 -11.24
C GLY A 45 -0.82 -8.97 -10.25
N TYR A 46 -1.35 -8.08 -9.41
CA TYR A 46 -2.36 -8.44 -8.41
C TYR A 46 -3.73 -8.75 -9.06
N GLU A 47 -4.23 -9.98 -8.90
CA GLU A 47 -5.61 -10.31 -9.29
C GLU A 47 -6.63 -9.60 -8.40
N GLY A 48 -7.54 -8.83 -9.00
CA GLY A 48 -8.54 -8.03 -8.29
C GLY A 48 -7.99 -6.68 -7.86
N GLU A 49 -7.93 -5.73 -8.80
CA GLU A 49 -7.56 -4.35 -8.52
C GLU A 49 -8.48 -3.72 -7.46
N PRO A 50 -7.94 -3.08 -6.42
CA PRO A 50 -8.75 -2.34 -5.46
C PRO A 50 -9.53 -1.22 -6.16
N SER A 51 -10.79 -1.02 -5.76
CA SER A 51 -11.59 0.12 -6.22
C SER A 51 -10.95 1.45 -5.78
N ASP A 52 -11.26 2.55 -6.47
CA ASP A 52 -10.75 3.88 -6.09
C ASP A 52 -11.17 4.26 -4.67
N GLU A 53 -12.37 3.86 -4.25
CA GLU A 53 -12.83 4.04 -2.87
C GLU A 53 -11.98 3.26 -1.87
N THR A 54 -11.58 2.03 -2.20
CA THR A 54 -10.69 1.22 -1.35
C THR A 54 -9.33 1.90 -1.23
N ILE A 55 -8.76 2.36 -2.34
CA ILE A 55 -7.47 3.07 -2.36
C ILE A 55 -7.57 4.33 -1.49
N LYS A 56 -8.57 5.18 -1.73
CA LYS A 56 -8.80 6.42 -0.96
C LYS A 56 -9.00 6.14 0.53
N ARG A 57 -9.73 5.08 0.90
CA ARG A 57 -9.93 4.71 2.31
C ARG A 57 -8.61 4.35 2.98
N VAL A 58 -7.75 3.58 2.30
CA VAL A 58 -6.42 3.23 2.84
C VAL A 58 -5.53 4.46 2.93
N LEU A 59 -5.51 5.31 1.90
CA LEU A 59 -4.73 6.56 1.93
C LEU A 59 -5.18 7.48 3.06
N ARG A 60 -6.49 7.63 3.31
CA ARG A 60 -7.01 8.37 4.45
C ARG A 60 -6.50 7.79 5.77
N SER A 61 -6.53 6.46 5.96
CA SER A 61 -5.97 5.85 7.16
C SER A 61 -4.46 6.05 7.30
N MET A 62 -3.71 6.16 6.21
CA MET A 62 -2.27 6.49 6.25
C MET A 62 -2.02 7.97 6.59
N ASP A 63 -2.88 8.86 6.11
CA ASP A 63 -2.87 10.29 6.45
C ASP A 63 -3.18 10.52 7.93
N GLU A 64 -4.21 9.84 8.46
CA GLU A 64 -4.54 9.83 9.91
C GLU A 64 -3.39 9.32 10.80
N LEU A 65 -2.50 8.48 10.24
CA LEU A 65 -1.32 7.96 10.92
C LEU A 65 -0.05 8.83 10.69
N ASN A 66 -0.18 9.99 10.02
CA ASN A 66 0.91 10.88 9.64
C ASN A 66 2.01 10.23 8.79
N LEU A 67 1.66 9.16 8.07
CA LEU A 67 2.58 8.45 7.18
C LEU A 67 2.70 9.16 5.82
N ILE A 68 1.58 9.72 5.38
CA ILE A 68 1.45 10.56 4.20
C ILE A 68 0.70 11.83 4.59
N GLN A 69 0.69 12.82 3.72
CA GLN A 69 -0.06 14.06 3.84
C GLN A 69 -0.92 14.23 2.60
N HIS A 70 -2.20 14.55 2.81
CA HIS A 70 -3.13 14.92 1.74
C HIS A 70 -3.66 16.33 1.97
N THR A 71 -3.55 17.20 0.96
CA THR A 71 -4.14 18.54 1.00
C THR A 71 -5.55 18.48 0.42
N ASP A 72 -6.55 18.97 1.17
CA ASP A 72 -7.93 19.00 0.70
C ASP A 72 -8.07 19.68 -0.67
N GLY A 73 -8.75 18.99 -1.59
CA GLY A 73 -8.90 19.43 -2.99
C GLY A 73 -7.71 19.14 -3.91
N SER A 74 -6.57 18.71 -3.38
CA SER A 74 -5.44 18.24 -4.17
C SER A 74 -5.65 16.79 -4.63
N PRO A 75 -5.27 16.41 -5.87
CA PRO A 75 -5.20 15.01 -6.27
C PRO A 75 -3.92 14.31 -5.78
N TYR A 76 -2.98 15.06 -5.21
CA TYR A 76 -1.65 14.59 -4.82
C TYR A 76 -1.55 14.30 -3.32
N TYR A 77 -0.86 13.20 -3.01
CA TYR A 77 -0.49 12.73 -1.68
C TYR A 77 1.02 12.76 -1.57
N SER A 78 1.55 13.21 -0.43
CA SER A 78 3.00 13.31 -0.22
C SER A 78 3.43 12.43 0.95
N LYS A 79 4.51 11.68 0.81
CA LYS A 79 5.09 10.89 1.89
C LYS A 79 5.71 11.80 2.95
N GLN A 80 5.37 11.57 4.20
CA GLN A 80 5.97 12.27 5.34
C GLN A 80 7.03 11.42 6.03
N THR A 81 6.86 10.09 5.98
CA THR A 81 7.81 9.14 6.55
C THR A 81 8.69 8.55 5.46
N ASP A 82 10.00 8.55 5.69
CA ASP A 82 10.94 7.77 4.90
C ASP A 82 10.87 6.31 5.34
N PHE A 83 10.21 5.49 4.53
CA PHE A 83 10.02 4.08 4.82
C PHE A 83 11.26 3.22 4.54
N GLU A 84 12.31 3.76 3.91
CA GLU A 84 13.56 3.04 3.73
C GLU A 84 14.35 2.91 5.05
N ASN A 85 14.03 3.75 6.05
CA ASN A 85 14.72 3.83 7.34
C ASN A 85 13.87 3.37 8.56
N LEU A 86 12.77 2.64 8.31
CA LEU A 86 11.93 2.01 9.35
C LEU A 86 12.32 0.56 9.61
#